data_AF-A0A2D2B0G7-F1
#
_entry.id   AF-A0A2D2B0G7-F1
#
_cell.length_a   1.000
_cell.length_b   1.000
_cell.length_c   1.000
_cell.angle_alpha   90.00
_cell.angle_beta   90.00
_cell.angle_gamma   90.00
#
_symmetry.space_group_name_H-M   'P 1'
#
loop_
_entity.id
_entity.type
_entity.pdbx_description
1 polymer ?
#
loop_
_entity_poly.entity_id
_entity_poly.type
_entity_poly.pdbx_seq_one_letter_code
_entity_poly.pdbx_strand_id
1 'polypeptide(L)'
;MPVHQVDRDLLRRAYDLVLAQWPEIIVPGDKTFHIGGGCNMRTLNEVREPIEDWVLGTDFPPELDAIIGSVEHYVSTCIHGALKHLTKLRKSDLDFEAFVSWFDSHPGYRVVDAPSPTEA
;
A
#
# COMPACT_ATOMS: atom_id res chain seq x y z
N MET A 1 22.03 3.50 0.83
CA MET A 1 21.08 4.64 0.73
C MET A 1 20.70 5.02 2.16
N PRO A 2 20.43 6.31 2.45
CA PRO A 2 19.91 6.69 3.76
C PRO A 2 18.56 6.00 4.01
N VAL A 3 18.36 5.53 5.24
CA VAL A 3 17.09 4.90 5.67
C VAL A 3 16.13 6.00 6.10
N HIS A 4 14.93 6.03 5.53
CA HIS A 4 13.88 6.98 5.88
C HIS A 4 13.09 6.44 7.08
N GLN A 5 13.11 7.18 8.19
CA GLN A 5 12.32 6.86 9.37
C GLN A 5 10.88 7.34 9.16
N VAL A 6 9.92 6.43 9.32
CA VAL A 6 8.50 6.70 9.15
C VAL A 6 7.80 6.40 10.47
N ASP A 7 7.14 7.43 11.01
CA ASP A 7 6.30 7.28 12.18
C ASP A 7 5.12 6.34 11.88
N ARG A 8 4.84 5.43 12.82
CA ARG A 8 3.79 4.41 12.65
C ARG A 8 2.39 5.02 12.46
N ASP A 9 2.07 6.11 13.14
CA ASP A 9 0.77 6.77 13.02
C ASP A 9 0.65 7.50 11.69
N LEU A 10 1.74 8.10 11.22
CA LEU A 10 1.83 8.65 9.86
C LEU A 10 1.63 7.57 8.80
N LEU A 11 2.29 6.41 8.97
CA LEU A 11 2.15 5.26 8.08
C LEU A 11 0.70 4.72 8.11
N ARG A 12 0.08 4.67 9.28
CA ARG A 12 -1.33 4.27 9.43
C ARG A 12 -2.25 5.20 8.66
N ARG A 13 -2.07 6.51 8.82
CA ARG A 13 -2.86 7.52 8.12
C ARG A 13 -2.71 7.40 6.61
N ALA A 14 -1.49 7.25 6.11
CA ALA A 14 -1.25 7.05 4.68
C ALA A 14 -1.90 5.75 4.17
N TYR A 15 -1.76 4.66 4.92
CA TYR A 15 -2.36 3.37 4.58
C TYR A 15 -3.89 3.46 4.49
N ASP A 16 -4.54 4.06 5.50
CA ASP A 16 -5.99 4.22 5.52
C ASP A 16 -6.48 5.13 4.37
N LEU A 17 -5.75 6.20 4.04
CA LEU A 17 -6.06 7.09 2.92
C LEU A 17 -6.01 6.38 1.57
N VAL A 18 -4.95 5.59 1.33
CA VAL A 18 -4.82 4.77 0.12
C VAL A 18 -5.93 3.74 0.07
N LEU A 19 -6.11 2.97 1.16
CA LEU A 19 -7.10 1.89 1.22
C LEU A 19 -8.54 2.41 1.02
N ALA A 20 -8.83 3.64 1.42
CA ALA A 20 -10.11 4.28 1.18
C ALA A 20 -10.43 4.40 -0.33
N GLN A 21 -9.43 4.57 -1.19
CA GLN A 21 -9.63 4.73 -2.65
C GLN A 21 -9.97 3.42 -3.36
N TRP A 22 -9.63 2.27 -2.77
CA TRP A 22 -9.94 0.96 -3.35
C TRP A 22 -11.46 0.66 -3.29
N PRO A 23 -12.00 -0.33 -4.02
CA PRO A 23 -13.35 -0.86 -3.81
C PRO A 23 -13.39 -1.82 -2.61
N GLU A 24 -14.54 -1.95 -1.95
CA GLU A 24 -14.69 -2.82 -0.76
C GLU A 24 -14.36 -4.29 -1.06
N ILE A 25 -14.69 -4.74 -2.26
CA ILE A 25 -14.32 -6.05 -2.80
C ILE A 25 -13.48 -5.79 -4.04
N ILE A 26 -12.25 -6.30 -4.02
CA ILE A 26 -11.28 -6.17 -5.09
C ILE A 26 -11.24 -7.50 -5.85
N VAL A 27 -11.34 -7.42 -7.18
CA VAL A 27 -11.33 -8.58 -8.06
C VAL A 27 -10.20 -8.46 -9.08
N PRO A 28 -9.54 -9.57 -9.45
CA PRO A 28 -8.46 -9.54 -10.43
C PRO A 28 -8.97 -9.38 -11.88
N GLY A 29 -10.26 -9.68 -12.11
CA GLY A 29 -10.78 -9.88 -13.44
C GLY A 29 -10.10 -11.08 -14.13
N ASP A 30 -9.96 -10.98 -15.45
CA ASP A 30 -9.25 -11.99 -16.23
C ASP A 30 -7.76 -11.98 -15.90
N LYS A 31 -7.24 -13.15 -15.48
CA LYS A 31 -5.83 -13.36 -15.20
C LYS A 31 -5.13 -13.92 -16.42
N THR A 32 -4.04 -13.27 -16.84
CA THR A 32 -3.12 -13.84 -17.83
C THR A 32 -1.74 -14.02 -17.18
N PHE A 33 -1.18 -15.22 -17.31
CA PHE A 33 0.11 -15.57 -16.73
C PHE A 33 1.18 -15.58 -17.81
N HIS A 34 2.30 -14.92 -17.53
CA HIS A 34 3.41 -14.78 -18.47
C HIS A 34 4.55 -15.73 -18.10
N ILE A 35 5.33 -16.15 -19.11
CA ILE A 35 6.56 -16.91 -18.91
C ILE A 35 7.51 -16.03 -18.08
N GLY A 36 7.86 -16.47 -16.86
CA GLY A 36 8.58 -15.67 -15.86
C GLY A 36 7.79 -15.36 -14.58
N GLY A 37 6.55 -15.84 -14.44
CA GLY A 37 5.78 -15.74 -13.19
C GLY A 37 5.03 -14.42 -13.01
N GLY A 38 5.06 -13.55 -14.01
CA GLY A 38 4.20 -12.37 -14.06
C GLY A 38 2.72 -12.76 -14.21
N CYS A 39 1.84 -12.00 -13.56
CA CYS A 39 0.39 -12.17 -13.67
C CYS A 39 -0.22 -10.80 -13.96
N ASN A 40 -0.92 -10.69 -15.08
CA ASN A 40 -1.67 -9.50 -15.44
C ASN A 40 -3.15 -9.68 -15.08
N MET A 41 -3.74 -8.63 -14.50
CA MET A 41 -5.09 -8.60 -13.95
C MET A 41 -5.77 -7.32 -14.43
N ARG A 42 -6.48 -7.38 -15.56
CA ARG A 42 -6.96 -6.16 -16.24
C ARG A 42 -7.85 -5.30 -15.34
N THR A 43 -8.85 -5.91 -14.71
CA THR A 43 -9.78 -5.18 -13.82
C THR A 43 -9.08 -4.60 -12.60
N LEU A 44 -8.06 -5.29 -12.07
CA LEU A 44 -7.24 -4.73 -10.99
C LEU A 44 -6.50 -3.47 -11.45
N ASN A 45 -5.93 -3.48 -12.66
CA ASN A 45 -5.21 -2.33 -13.22
C ASN A 45 -6.14 -1.14 -13.47
N GLU A 46 -7.35 -1.38 -13.99
CA GLU A 46 -8.38 -0.34 -14.21
C GLU A 46 -8.79 0.37 -12.91
N VAL A 47 -8.75 -0.35 -11.77
CA VAL A 47 -9.00 0.23 -10.45
C VAL A 47 -7.77 0.98 -9.92
N ARG A 48 -6.57 0.44 -10.17
CA ARG A 48 -5.31 1.01 -9.67
C ARG A 48 -4.95 2.33 -10.35
N GLU A 49 -5.10 2.42 -11.68
CA GLU A 49 -4.73 3.59 -12.47
C GLU A 49 -5.28 4.93 -11.92
N PRO A 50 -6.58 5.08 -11.63
CA PRO A 50 -7.09 6.32 -11.04
C PRO A 50 -6.58 6.60 -9.62
N ILE A 51 -6.15 5.58 -8.87
CA ILE A 51 -5.56 5.74 -7.53
C ILE A 51 -4.13 6.26 -7.66
N GLU A 52 -3.36 5.75 -8.63
CA GLU A 52 -2.03 6.24 -8.96
C GLU A 52 -2.09 7.70 -9.43
N ASP A 53 -3.02 8.04 -10.32
CA ASP A 53 -3.27 9.43 -10.73
C ASP A 53 -3.65 10.34 -9.56
N TRP A 54 -4.50 9.84 -8.64
CA TRP A 54 -4.87 10.57 -7.43
C TRP A 54 -3.66 10.86 -6.54
N VAL A 55 -2.78 9.88 -6.32
CA VAL A 55 -1.54 10.06 -5.54
C VAL A 55 -0.64 11.12 -6.19
N LEU A 56 -0.49 11.10 -7.51
CA LEU A 56 0.38 12.02 -8.23
C LEU A 56 -0.21 13.44 -8.38
N GLY A 57 -1.53 13.56 -8.38
CA GLY A 57 -2.24 14.82 -8.60
C GLY A 57 -2.70 15.53 -7.34
N THR A 58 -2.63 14.90 -6.18
CA THR A 58 -3.11 15.46 -4.91
C THR A 58 -1.97 16.13 -4.15
N ASP A 59 -2.25 17.33 -3.62
CA ASP A 59 -1.32 18.04 -2.73
C ASP A 59 -1.48 17.52 -1.29
N PHE A 60 -0.51 16.75 -0.82
CA PHE A 60 -0.48 16.22 0.54
C PHE A 60 0.42 17.07 1.46
N PRO A 61 0.15 17.08 2.78
CA PRO A 61 1.13 17.60 3.73
C PRO A 61 2.51 16.98 3.51
N PRO A 62 3.63 17.74 3.65
CA PRO A 62 4.97 17.27 3.26
C PRO A 62 5.40 15.92 3.86
N GLU A 63 4.99 15.66 5.10
CA GLU A 63 5.22 14.39 5.79
C GLU A 63 4.50 13.20 5.13
N LEU A 64 3.27 13.40 4.66
CA LEU A 64 2.51 12.39 3.93
C LEU A 64 3.03 12.25 2.50
N ASP A 65 3.30 13.37 1.83
CA ASP A 65 3.82 13.40 0.45
C ASP A 65 5.11 12.59 0.30
N ALA A 66 5.97 12.63 1.32
CA ALA A 66 7.22 11.85 1.37
C ALA A 66 7.01 10.33 1.31
N ILE A 67 5.85 9.80 1.71
CA ILE A 67 5.62 8.35 1.82
C ILE A 67 4.42 7.84 1.02
N ILE A 68 3.45 8.68 0.66
CA ILE A 68 2.15 8.25 0.15
C ILE A 68 2.26 7.44 -1.15
N GLY A 69 3.18 7.81 -2.05
CA GLY A 69 3.45 7.03 -3.26
C GLY A 69 4.07 5.67 -2.99
N SER A 70 4.91 5.55 -1.95
CA SER A 70 5.40 4.23 -1.54
C SER A 70 4.30 3.41 -0.87
N VAL A 71 3.44 4.02 -0.07
CA VAL A 71 2.32 3.32 0.55
C VAL A 71 1.35 2.79 -0.50
N GLU A 72 1.00 3.58 -1.52
CA GLU A 72 0.19 3.11 -2.67
C GLU A 72 0.82 1.90 -3.33
N HIS A 73 2.10 2.00 -3.69
CA HIS A 73 2.81 0.94 -4.39
C HIS A 73 2.81 -0.37 -3.59
N TYR A 74 3.06 -0.28 -2.28
CA TYR A 74 3.08 -1.44 -1.41
C TYR A 74 1.67 -2.02 -1.23
N VAL A 75 0.64 -1.21 -0.94
CA VAL A 75 -0.74 -1.69 -0.86
C VAL A 75 -1.17 -2.40 -2.15
N SER A 76 -0.89 -1.80 -3.31
CA SER A 76 -1.15 -2.37 -4.63
C SER A 76 -0.44 -3.71 -4.83
N THR A 77 0.83 -3.80 -4.42
CA THR A 77 1.62 -5.04 -4.51
C THR A 77 1.07 -6.14 -3.60
N CYS A 78 0.65 -5.82 -2.36
CA CYS A 78 -0.01 -6.76 -1.46
C CYS A 78 -1.30 -7.32 -2.07
N ILE A 79 -2.15 -6.45 -2.60
CA ILE A 79 -3.40 -6.82 -3.26
C ILE A 79 -3.13 -7.72 -4.46
N HIS A 80 -2.19 -7.32 -5.33
CA HIS A 80 -1.80 -8.11 -6.50
C HIS A 80 -1.32 -9.51 -6.10
N GLY A 81 -0.41 -9.58 -5.11
CA GLY A 81 0.12 -10.83 -4.58
C GLY A 81 -0.97 -11.77 -4.06
N ALA A 82 -1.89 -11.25 -3.24
CA ALA A 82 -3.02 -12.03 -2.73
C ALA A 82 -3.94 -12.52 -3.87
N LEU A 83 -4.26 -11.63 -4.80
CA LEU A 83 -5.13 -11.94 -5.93
C LEU A 83 -4.52 -12.87 -6.96
N LYS A 84 -3.22 -13.18 -6.93
CA LYS A 84 -2.67 -14.29 -7.74
C LYS A 84 -3.38 -15.59 -7.43
N HIS A 85 -3.63 -15.85 -6.15
CA HIS A 85 -4.21 -17.10 -5.66
C HIS A 85 -5.71 -17.01 -5.33
N LEU A 86 -6.26 -15.80 -5.24
CA LEU A 86 -7.67 -15.56 -4.92
C LEU A 86 -8.47 -15.06 -6.12
N THR A 87 -9.79 -15.25 -6.09
CA THR A 87 -10.73 -14.67 -7.08
C THR A 87 -11.35 -13.37 -6.61
N LYS A 88 -11.26 -13.07 -5.31
CA LYS A 88 -11.72 -11.85 -4.65
C LYS A 88 -10.91 -11.62 -3.37
N LEU A 89 -10.77 -10.36 -2.98
CA LEU A 89 -10.16 -9.93 -1.73
C LEU A 89 -11.05 -8.84 -1.14
N ARG A 90 -11.41 -8.92 0.14
CA ARG A 90 -12.10 -7.80 0.81
C ARG A 90 -11.04 -6.84 1.35
N LYS A 91 -11.33 -5.54 1.37
CA LYS A 91 -10.44 -4.57 2.03
C LYS A 91 -10.16 -4.95 3.48
N SER A 92 -11.17 -5.45 4.19
CA SER A 92 -11.05 -5.89 5.58
C SER A 92 -10.17 -7.12 5.79
N ASP A 93 -9.81 -7.83 4.71
CA ASP A 93 -8.84 -8.93 4.78
C ASP A 93 -7.38 -8.40 4.77
N LEU A 94 -7.17 -7.10 4.47
CA LEU A 94 -5.85 -6.49 4.51
C LEU A 94 -5.51 -6.10 5.95
N ASP A 95 -4.45 -6.71 6.46
CA ASP A 95 -3.97 -6.49 7.82
C ASP A 95 -2.89 -5.41 7.85
N PHE A 96 -3.12 -4.37 8.67
CA PHE A 96 -2.18 -3.26 8.80
C PHE A 96 -0.86 -3.70 9.44
N GLU A 97 -0.88 -4.63 10.39
CA GLU A 97 0.34 -5.11 11.06
C GLU A 97 1.26 -5.86 10.10
N ALA A 98 0.69 -6.73 9.27
CA ALA A 98 1.39 -7.42 8.19
C ALA A 98 1.95 -6.42 7.16
N PHE A 99 1.19 -5.38 6.82
CA PHE A 99 1.66 -4.30 5.95
C PHE A 99 2.85 -3.55 6.58
N VAL A 100 2.78 -3.17 7.85
CA VAL A 100 3.87 -2.50 8.57
C VAL A 100 5.12 -3.36 8.57
N SER A 101 5.00 -4.64 8.90
CA SER A 101 6.14 -5.57 8.90
C SER A 101 6.78 -5.69 7.52
N TRP A 102 5.98 -5.66 6.44
CA TRP A 102 6.51 -5.73 5.09
C TRP A 102 7.15 -4.41 4.66
N PHE A 103 6.55 -3.27 4.99
CA PHE A 103 7.10 -1.94 4.73
C PHE A 103 8.43 -1.71 5.46
N ASP A 104 8.52 -2.10 6.74
CA ASP A 104 9.75 -2.04 7.55
C ASP A 104 10.87 -2.98 7.05
N SER A 105 10.53 -4.00 6.26
CA SER A 105 11.52 -4.90 5.67
C SER A 105 12.25 -4.29 4.46
N HIS A 106 11.77 -3.18 3.91
CA HIS A 106 12.40 -2.51 2.78
C HIS A 106 13.69 -1.80 3.21
N PRO A 107 14.82 -1.96 2.49
CA PRO A 107 16.10 -1.38 2.88
C PRO A 107 16.14 0.17 2.91
N GLY A 108 15.13 0.83 2.33
CA GLY A 108 14.99 2.28 2.35
C GLY A 108 14.11 2.85 3.47
N TYR A 109 13.40 2.01 4.21
CA TYR A 109 12.43 2.44 5.23
C TYR A 109 12.72 1.82 6.59
N ARG A 110 12.36 2.54 7.64
CA ARG A 110 12.29 2.03 9.00
C ARG A 110 11.03 2.59 9.66
N VAL A 111 10.15 1.71 10.10
CA VAL A 111 8.99 2.12 10.88
C VAL A 111 9.43 2.31 12.33
N VAL A 112 9.09 3.47 12.88
CA VAL A 112 9.36 3.82 14.28
C VAL A 112 8.03 4.04 14.97
N ASP A 113 7.90 3.49 16.18
CA ASP A 113 6.81 3.88 17.05
C ASP A 113 7.07 5.32 17.51
N ALA A 114 6.03 6.16 17.54
CA ALA A 114 6.13 7.52 18.06
C ALA A 114 6.81 7.49 19.44
N PRO A 115 7.64 8.50 19.79
CA PRO A 115 8.21 8.55 21.13
C PRO A 115 7.06 8.50 22.15
N SER A 116 7.14 7.54 23.09
CA SER A 116 6.24 7.53 24.24
C SER A 116 6.25 8.94 24.85
N PRO A 117 5.10 9.55 25.16
CA PRO A 117 5.10 10.84 25.82
C PRO A 117 5.89 10.66 27.12
N THR A 118 7.05 11.29 27.20
CA THR A 118 7.82 11.38 28.43
C THR A 118 6.87 11.91 29.49
N GLU A 119 6.58 11.10 30.51
CA GLU A 119 5.81 11.54 31.67
C GLU A 119 6.43 12.85 32.18
N ALA A 120 5.59 13.88 32.24
CA ALA A 120 5.94 15.24 32.65
C ALA A 120 6.42 15.30 34.11
#